data_AF-A0AAV3U8K0-F1
#
_entry.id   AF-A0AAV3U8K0-F1
#
_cell.length_a   1.000
_cell.length_b   1.000
_cell.length_c   1.000
_cell.angle_alpha   90.00
_cell.angle_beta   90.00
_cell.angle_gamma   90.00
#
_symmetry.space_group_name_H-M   'P 1'
#
loop_
_entity.id
_entity.type
_entity.pdbx_description
1 polymer ?
#
loop_
_entity_poly.entity_id
_entity_poly.type
_entity_poly.pdbx_seq_one_letter_code
_entity_poly.pdbx_strand_id
1 'polypeptide(L)'
;MLTKLEKDNLYHLIVAVIGDDATVKIYRHDFNDNTVDIVEDMLSADSKCNSNMRKLIVDLSSSGSLATKGWLKKLLKFNSKVIKKIDLKGYGCQVTVKSRWRTAIVNSAI
;
A
#
# COMPACT_ATOMS: atom_id res chain seq x y z
N MET A 1 -11.09 2.62 -12.04
CA MET A 1 -9.97 2.21 -12.92
C MET A 1 -8.80 3.14 -12.70
N LEU A 2 -7.64 2.58 -12.34
CA LEU A 2 -6.43 3.34 -12.03
C LEU A 2 -5.67 3.74 -13.29
N THR A 3 -5.11 4.94 -13.29
CA THR A 3 -4.14 5.43 -14.27
C THR A 3 -2.81 4.68 -14.13
N LYS A 4 -1.99 4.69 -15.19
CA LYS A 4 -0.65 4.09 -15.17
C LYS A 4 0.19 4.63 -14.00
N LEU A 5 0.14 5.94 -13.75
CA LEU A 5 0.87 6.56 -12.63
C LEU A 5 0.37 6.06 -11.26
N GLU A 6 -0.93 5.89 -11.07
CA GLU A 6 -1.49 5.35 -9.82
C GLU A 6 -1.08 3.90 -9.59
N LYS A 7 -1.08 3.07 -10.64
CA LYS A 7 -0.59 1.68 -10.56
C LYS A 7 0.89 1.62 -10.17
N ASP A 8 1.69 2.54 -10.70
CA ASP A 8 3.12 2.65 -10.39
C ASP A 8 3.35 3.06 -8.95
N ASN A 9 2.62 4.07 -8.47
CA ASN A 9 2.69 4.52 -7.09
C ASN A 9 2.22 3.44 -6.11
N LEU A 10 1.17 2.70 -6.46
CA LEU A 10 0.68 1.56 -5.68
C LEU A 10 1.75 0.46 -5.60
N TYR A 11 2.39 0.14 -6.72
CA TYR A 11 3.51 -0.82 -6.74
C TYR A 11 4.67 -0.38 -5.85
N HIS A 12 5.10 0.88 -5.94
CA HIS A 12 6.18 1.40 -5.10
C HIS A 12 5.83 1.34 -3.62
N LEU A 13 4.58 1.61 -3.25
CA LEU A 13 4.11 1.49 -1.88
C LEU A 13 4.15 0.04 -1.39
N ILE A 14 3.68 -0.91 -2.21
CA ILE A 14 3.75 -2.34 -1.89
C ILE A 14 5.21 -2.74 -1.65
N VAL A 15 6.12 -2.39 -2.55
CA VAL A 15 7.55 -2.68 -2.42
C VAL A 15 8.17 -2.06 -1.17
N ALA A 16 7.74 -0.85 -0.78
CA ALA A 16 8.22 -0.21 0.45
C ALA A 16 7.82 -0.98 1.72
N VAL A 17 6.74 -1.77 1.67
CA VAL A 17 6.19 -2.51 2.83
C VAL A 17 6.62 -3.96 2.84
N ILE A 18 6.51 -4.67 1.70
CA ILE A 18 6.80 -6.11 1.62
C ILE A 18 8.17 -6.40 1.00
N GLY A 19 8.87 -5.39 0.48
CA GLY A 19 10.09 -5.56 -0.31
C GLY A 19 9.83 -5.89 -1.77
N ASP A 20 10.91 -6.03 -2.54
CA ASP A 20 10.80 -6.40 -3.95
C ASP A 20 10.21 -7.82 -4.10
N ASP A 21 9.28 -7.97 -5.03
CA ASP A 21 8.60 -9.22 -5.33
C ASP A 21 8.30 -9.30 -6.83
N ALA A 22 8.95 -10.25 -7.51
CA ALA A 22 8.84 -10.41 -8.95
C ALA A 22 7.39 -10.71 -9.41
N THR A 23 6.61 -11.42 -8.58
CA THR A 23 5.22 -11.74 -8.92
C THR A 23 4.36 -10.50 -8.85
N VAL A 24 4.47 -9.71 -7.78
CA VAL A 24 3.75 -8.43 -7.65
C VAL A 24 4.11 -7.47 -8.80
N LYS A 25 5.37 -7.46 -9.23
CA LYS A 25 5.83 -6.64 -10.35
C LYS A 25 5.16 -7.01 -11.68
N ILE A 26 4.97 -8.30 -11.95
CA ILE A 26 4.32 -8.79 -13.17
C ILE A 26 2.88 -8.29 -13.24
N TYR A 27 2.13 -8.38 -12.14
CA TYR A 27 0.71 -7.99 -12.08
C TYR A 27 0.48 -6.48 -11.90
N ARG A 28 1.53 -5.65 -11.85
CA ARG A 28 1.42 -4.19 -11.70
C ARG A 28 0.48 -3.56 -12.72
N HIS A 29 0.49 -4.05 -13.96
CA HIS A 29 -0.34 -3.50 -15.02
C HIS A 29 -1.83 -3.77 -14.83
N ASP A 30 -2.20 -4.78 -14.04
CA ASP A 30 -3.58 -5.22 -13.82
C ASP A 30 -4.18 -4.68 -12.52
N PHE A 31 -3.38 -3.95 -11.73
CA PHE A 31 -3.84 -3.31 -10.50
C PHE A 31 -5.08 -2.45 -10.73
N ASN A 32 -6.06 -2.65 -9.87
CA ASN A 32 -7.39 -2.06 -9.98
C ASN A 32 -7.88 -1.59 -8.60
N ASP A 33 -9.14 -1.16 -8.53
CA ASP A 33 -9.71 -0.63 -7.29
C ASP A 33 -9.79 -1.69 -6.17
N ASN A 34 -10.01 -2.97 -6.51
CA ASN A 34 -9.97 -4.08 -5.56
C ASN A 34 -8.54 -4.29 -5.01
N THR A 35 -7.51 -4.16 -5.87
CA THR A 35 -6.11 -4.20 -5.42
C THR A 35 -5.81 -3.09 -4.41
N VAL A 36 -6.34 -1.89 -4.63
CA VAL A 36 -6.17 -0.78 -3.68
C VAL A 36 -6.78 -1.11 -2.33
N ASP A 37 -7.99 -1.69 -2.31
CA ASP A 37 -8.65 -2.06 -1.06
C ASP A 37 -7.88 -3.13 -0.28
N ILE A 38 -7.34 -4.13 -0.97
CA ILE A 38 -6.47 -5.16 -0.35
C ILE A 38 -5.18 -4.56 0.20
N VAL A 39 -4.55 -3.66 -0.55
CA VAL A 39 -3.33 -2.98 -0.09
C VAL A 39 -3.64 -2.07 1.10
N GLU A 40 -4.81 -1.44 1.14
CA GLU A 40 -5.24 -0.62 2.26
C GLU A 40 -5.42 -1.45 3.55
N ASP A 41 -6.01 -2.64 3.43
CA ASP A 41 -6.13 -3.59 4.53
C ASP A 41 -4.75 -4.10 4.99
N MET A 42 -3.83 -4.33 4.04
CA MET A 42 -2.43 -4.67 4.33
C MET A 42 -1.74 -3.57 5.15
N LEU A 43 -1.82 -2.30 4.73
CA LEU A 43 -1.20 -1.17 5.42
C LEU A 43 -1.79 -0.98 6.82
N SER A 44 -3.10 -1.16 6.96
CA SER A 44 -3.79 -1.12 8.26
C SER A 44 -3.31 -2.23 9.19
N ALA A 45 -3.09 -3.44 8.66
CA ALA A 45 -2.51 -4.55 9.43
C ALA A 45 -1.03 -4.30 9.79
N ASP A 46 -0.23 -3.78 8.85
CA ASP A 46 1.19 -3.45 9.06
C ASP A 46 1.37 -2.35 10.12
N SER A 47 0.48 -1.36 10.16
CA SER A 47 0.51 -0.28 11.14
C SER A 47 0.48 -0.73 12.61
N LYS A 48 -0.01 -1.95 12.87
CA LYS A 48 -0.03 -2.52 14.23
C LYS A 48 1.36 -2.88 14.73
N CYS A 49 2.30 -3.15 13.83
CA CYS A 49 3.65 -3.56 14.18
C CYS A 49 4.72 -2.59 13.64
N ASN A 50 4.40 -1.77 12.64
CA ASN A 50 5.27 -0.78 12.04
C ASN A 50 4.90 0.62 12.51
N SER A 51 5.70 1.19 13.42
CA SER A 51 5.47 2.52 14.00
C SER A 51 5.55 3.65 12.97
N ASN A 52 6.40 3.53 11.94
CA ASN A 52 6.48 4.49 10.85
C ASN A 52 5.21 4.45 9.99
N MET A 53 4.70 3.26 9.69
CA MET A 53 3.42 3.09 9.02
C MET A 53 2.27 3.65 9.86
N ARG A 54 2.26 3.37 11.16
CA ARG A 54 1.26 3.91 12.08
C ARG A 54 1.27 5.43 12.07
N LYS A 55 2.44 6.04 12.15
CA LYS A 55 2.60 7.50 12.09
C LYS A 55 2.10 8.06 10.76
N LEU A 56 2.43 7.41 9.64
CA LEU A 56 1.90 7.78 8.33
C LEU A 56 0.38 7.77 8.30
N ILE A 57 -0.25 6.67 8.71
CA ILE A 57 -1.72 6.55 8.71
C ILE A 57 -2.33 7.60 9.64
N VAL A 58 -1.73 7.84 10.82
CA VAL A 58 -2.20 8.86 11.76
C VAL A 58 -2.08 10.27 11.18
N ASP A 59 -0.93 10.64 10.59
CA ASP A 59 -0.68 11.95 9.98
C ASP A 59 -1.61 12.20 8.78
N LEU A 60 -1.88 11.16 8.01
CA LEU A 60 -2.88 11.24 6.96
C LEU A 60 -4.31 11.31 7.55
N SER A 61 -4.59 10.67 8.68
CA SER A 61 -5.91 10.64 9.32
C SER A 61 -6.30 11.93 10.04
N SER A 62 -5.34 12.59 10.66
CA SER A 62 -5.51 13.90 11.29
C SER A 62 -5.77 15.01 10.26
N SER A 63 -5.46 14.78 8.97
CA SER A 63 -5.88 15.62 7.85
C SER A 63 -7.36 15.46 7.43
N GLY A 64 -8.16 14.71 8.19
CA GLY A 64 -9.63 14.71 8.12
C GLY A 64 -10.27 13.75 7.10
N SER A 65 -9.51 12.86 6.46
CA SER A 65 -9.99 12.08 5.29
C SER A 65 -10.12 10.56 5.47
N LEU A 66 -9.85 10.03 6.67
CA LEU A 66 -9.21 8.71 6.78
C LEU A 66 -9.74 7.73 7.84
N ALA A 67 -10.84 8.06 8.51
CA ALA A 67 -11.48 7.13 9.44
C ALA A 67 -12.24 5.96 8.74
N THR A 68 -12.22 5.90 7.40
CA THR A 68 -13.01 4.94 6.61
C THR A 68 -12.19 4.38 5.44
N LYS A 69 -12.57 3.18 4.95
CA LYS A 69 -11.96 2.56 3.77
C LYS A 69 -11.93 3.51 2.57
N GLY A 70 -10.94 3.36 1.70
CA GLY A 70 -10.78 4.09 0.44
C GLY A 70 -9.87 5.32 0.53
N TRP A 71 -9.13 5.48 1.62
CA TRP A 71 -8.16 6.56 1.76
C TRP A 71 -6.95 6.38 0.87
N LEU A 72 -6.52 5.14 0.63
CA LEU A 72 -5.37 4.88 -0.23
C LEU A 72 -5.68 5.30 -1.66
N LYS A 73 -6.93 5.06 -2.09
CA LYS A 73 -7.43 5.54 -3.39
C LYS A 73 -7.38 7.06 -3.51
N LYS A 74 -7.79 7.78 -2.47
CA LYS A 74 -7.68 9.25 -2.43
C LYS A 74 -6.21 9.69 -2.46
N LEU A 75 -5.34 9.03 -1.70
CA LEU A 75 -3.93 9.36 -1.63
C LEU A 75 -3.22 9.17 -2.99
N LEU A 76 -3.51 8.08 -3.69
CA LEU A 76 -2.98 7.83 -5.03
C LEU A 76 -3.38 8.92 -6.04
N LYS A 77 -4.60 9.45 -5.91
CA LYS A 77 -5.12 10.55 -6.75
C LYS A 77 -4.50 11.90 -6.43
N PHE A 78 -4.32 12.22 -5.15
CA PHE A 78 -3.97 13.58 -4.71
C PHE A 78 -2.48 13.78 -4.38
N ASN A 79 -1.75 12.74 -3.97
CA ASN A 79 -0.46 12.91 -3.27
C ASN A 79 0.61 11.86 -3.62
N SER A 80 0.91 11.69 -4.92
CA SER A 80 2.00 10.83 -5.41
C SER A 80 3.40 11.19 -4.86
N LYS A 81 3.62 12.43 -4.42
CA LYS A 81 4.90 12.90 -3.87
C LYS A 81 5.15 12.43 -2.43
N VAL A 82 4.08 12.16 -1.66
CA VAL A 82 4.18 11.75 -0.25
C VAL A 82 4.70 10.31 -0.17
N ILE A 83 4.26 9.42 -1.05
CA ILE A 83 4.67 8.00 -1.10
C ILE A 83 6.19 7.84 -1.26
N LYS A 84 6.84 8.70 -2.05
CA LYS A 84 8.27 8.55 -2.38
C LYS A 84 9.23 8.88 -1.24
N LYS A 85 8.77 9.51 -0.16
CA LYS A 85 9.63 9.97 0.94
C LYS A 85 9.53 9.13 2.22
N ILE A 86 8.64 8.14 2.26
CA ILE A 86 8.35 7.43 3.50
C ILE A 86 9.17 6.15 3.52
N ASP A 87 10.11 6.07 4.48
CA ASP A 87 10.80 4.83 4.78
C ASP A 87 9.90 3.96 5.67
N LEU A 88 9.19 3.03 5.01
CA LEU A 88 8.25 2.11 5.66
C LEU A 88 8.93 0.81 6.10
N LYS A 89 10.27 0.71 6.06
CA LYS A 89 11.02 -0.51 6.36
C LYS A 89 11.01 -0.87 7.84
N GLY A 90 9.92 -1.51 8.28
CA GLY A 90 9.90 -2.30 9.51
C GLY A 90 10.30 -3.74 9.22
N TYR A 91 11.61 -4.05 9.20
CA TYR A 91 12.12 -5.38 8.79
C TYR A 91 11.45 -6.57 9.52
N GLY A 92 11.08 -6.42 10.80
CA GLY A 92 10.37 -7.46 11.56
C GLY A 92 8.92 -7.67 11.14
N CYS A 93 8.25 -6.63 10.64
CA CYS A 93 6.89 -6.71 10.11
C CYS A 93 6.86 -7.19 8.67
N GLN A 94 7.85 -6.78 7.89
CA GLN A 94 7.94 -7.00 6.44
C GLN A 94 7.74 -8.47 6.05
N VAL A 95 8.39 -9.40 6.74
CA VAL A 95 8.28 -10.84 6.43
C VAL A 95 6.87 -11.37 6.67
N THR A 96 6.28 -11.01 7.81
CA THR A 96 4.92 -11.41 8.20
C THR A 96 3.88 -10.81 7.24
N VAL A 97 4.04 -9.54 6.88
CA VAL A 97 3.14 -8.85 5.95
C VAL A 97 3.28 -9.43 4.55
N LYS A 98 4.50 -9.67 4.05
CA LYS A 98 4.73 -10.31 2.76
C LYS A 98 4.07 -11.69 2.67
N SER A 99 4.30 -12.54 3.67
CA SER A 99 3.72 -13.89 3.75
C SER A 99 2.19 -13.86 3.68
N ARG A 100 1.57 -12.93 4.41
CA ARG A 100 0.11 -12.85 4.53
C ARG A 100 -0.58 -12.23 3.32
N TRP A 101 0.04 -11.21 2.71
CA TRP A 101 -0.66 -10.34 1.76
C TRP A 101 -0.23 -10.47 0.30
N ARG A 102 0.93 -11.09 0.01
CA ARG A 102 1.40 -11.29 -1.38
C ARG A 102 0.34 -11.96 -2.26
N THR A 103 -0.20 -13.09 -1.81
CA THR A 103 -1.19 -13.86 -2.56
C THR A 103 -2.50 -13.07 -2.74
N ALA A 104 -2.93 -12.35 -1.71
CA ALA A 104 -4.14 -11.51 -1.79
C ALA A 104 -3.99 -10.38 -2.81
N ILE A 105 -2.83 -9.72 -2.84
CA ILE A 105 -2.53 -8.65 -3.82
C ILE A 105 -2.55 -9.21 -5.24
N VAL A 106 -1.89 -10.34 -5.49
CA VAL A 106 -1.87 -10.97 -6.81
C VAL A 106 -3.27 -11.39 -7.24
N ASN A 107 -4.01 -12.10 -6.37
CA ASN A 107 -5.37 -12.55 -6.67
C ASN A 107 -6.36 -11.39 -6.88
N SER A 108 -6.12 -10.23 -6.30
CA SER A 108 -6.96 -9.04 -6.51
C SER A 108 -6.74 -8.35 -7.87
N ALA A 109 -5.62 -8.65 -8.52
CA ALA A 109 -5.23 -8.09 -9.81
C ALA A 109 -5.62 -9.00 -10.99
N ILE A 110 -5.97 -10.27 -10.72
CA ILE A 110 -6.53 -11.24 -11.68
C ILE A 110 -8.04 -11.01 -11.78
#